data_AF-A0A9D1ART3-F1
#
_entry.id   AF-A0A9D1ART3-F1
#
_cell.length_a   1.000
_cell.length_b   1.000
_cell.length_c   1.000
_cell.angle_alpha   90.00
_cell.angle_beta   90.00
_cell.angle_gamma   90.00
#
_symmetry.space_group_name_H-M   'P 1'
#
loop_
_entity.id
_entity.type
_entity.pdbx_description
1 polymer ?
#
loop_
_entity_poly.entity_id
_entity_poly.type
_entity_poly.pdbx_seq_one_letter_code
_entity_poly.pdbx_strand_id
1 'polypeptide(L)'
;MVPRVASGRNAGSWMKPWWVSSTLIRGTSPPPRQANPGQGTIWCRARSQIRFIRGGRIPVASPSLPHPTTRMGYLAMGVGARREESSVVSSVLWTSILLSSAWGFDPFALEGTQPHDLNQPLEPSSNCELCHAGYAESPTDAWQGTMMANAVRDPLFLAALTIAEQDLADSGNFCLRCHTPNGWLEGRCLPGDGSALSEEDIDSGISCDACHRMVEAPGGSLIGNAQYTIADDASKRGTIGSELSTHGVIADPYQADGDMCGVCHEVSNPALNDFPIELTWTEWVNSDFAVEGETCQDCHMKVTRGYAANLFGLPDRDIHVHRFVGANAWIPEVLAAEYPELGREEAFLQTAADARELLLESAILEVMPPKTQLRPNSDGQILIRVENLTGHKLPSGYPEGRRIWLEVTVEDAQGELLFSSGVYDPVIADLPSDPQVRIYQALLGTDGRQSYHMVEQNDLIQDTRIPPRGFLPNANTQPIGIEYPMQPDDTMAHWDLAPYEFFIPQGTEGPLKVRAVLWHQTISKSYVEFLRDSNYTDDRGDELYRMWEEHGKSPPEYMGAASASLTLGPAYVAPPITALPEPEPKKDGCLCAVTGGVIPSVALAWSALLLRRRREA
;
A
#
# COMPACT_ATOMS: atom_id res chain seq x y z
N MET A 1 -1.01 29.50 -47.33
CA MET A 1 -0.45 30.67 -48.03
C MET A 1 0.75 31.14 -47.25
N VAL A 2 1.93 31.05 -47.87
CA VAL A 2 3.19 31.63 -47.41
C VAL A 2 3.39 32.93 -48.19
N PRO A 3 4.09 33.93 -47.63
CA PRO A 3 5.09 34.63 -48.42
C PRO A 3 6.48 34.56 -47.80
N ARG A 4 7.42 34.11 -48.62
CA ARG A 4 8.88 34.23 -48.51
C ARG A 4 9.32 35.60 -49.01
N VAL A 5 10.41 36.15 -48.47
CA VAL A 5 11.62 36.67 -49.17
C VAL A 5 12.73 36.76 -48.09
N ALA A 6 13.86 36.02 -48.07
CA ALA A 6 15.10 36.14 -48.87
C ALA A 6 15.60 37.61 -48.99
N SER A 7 16.87 38.01 -48.90
CA SER A 7 18.21 37.39 -48.99
C SER A 7 19.26 38.48 -48.72
N GLY A 8 20.49 38.14 -48.31
CA GLY A 8 21.63 39.05 -48.45
C GLY A 8 22.92 38.56 -47.81
N ARG A 9 23.86 38.04 -48.63
CA ARG A 9 25.21 37.57 -48.27
C ARG A 9 26.25 38.69 -48.43
N ASN A 10 27.34 38.61 -47.68
CA ASN A 10 28.74 38.89 -48.07
C ASN A 10 29.63 38.22 -47.00
N ALA A 11 30.46 37.19 -47.20
CA ALA A 11 31.52 36.86 -48.17
C ALA A 11 32.89 37.54 -47.90
N GLY A 12 33.90 36.71 -47.58
CA GLY A 12 35.35 37.01 -47.60
C GLY A 12 36.14 36.35 -46.45
N SER A 13 36.49 35.04 -46.46
CA SER A 13 37.74 34.39 -46.97
C SER A 13 39.05 35.06 -46.49
N TRP A 14 40.02 34.39 -45.86
CA TRP A 14 41.00 33.48 -46.49
C TRP A 14 41.96 32.76 -45.49
N MET A 15 42.35 31.52 -45.87
CA MET A 15 43.52 30.65 -45.56
C MET A 15 43.84 30.23 -44.10
N LYS A 16 43.86 28.94 -43.68
CA LYS A 16 44.52 27.66 -44.11
C LYS A 16 45.97 27.44 -43.61
N PRO A 17 46.41 26.17 -43.39
CA PRO A 17 46.88 25.67 -42.10
C PRO A 17 48.34 25.13 -42.11
N TRP A 18 48.81 24.64 -40.96
CA TRP A 18 50.05 23.85 -40.83
C TRP A 18 49.79 22.47 -40.18
N TRP A 19 50.44 21.47 -40.75
CA TRP A 19 50.56 20.07 -40.34
C TRP A 19 51.83 19.85 -39.50
N VAL A 20 51.87 18.79 -38.67
CA VAL A 20 52.89 17.70 -38.51
C VAL A 20 52.46 16.90 -37.26
N SER A 21 51.86 15.69 -37.36
CA SER A 21 52.41 14.33 -37.51
C SER A 21 53.02 13.68 -36.25
N SER A 22 52.34 12.64 -35.74
CA SER A 22 52.85 11.30 -35.33
C SER A 22 51.80 10.61 -34.42
N THR A 23 51.65 9.30 -34.22
CA THR A 23 51.82 8.05 -35.00
C THR A 23 51.06 6.96 -34.19
N LEU A 24 50.09 6.27 -34.81
CA LEU A 24 49.60 4.87 -34.62
C LEU A 24 49.67 4.17 -33.23
N ILE A 25 48.51 3.67 -32.74
CA ILE A 25 48.25 2.23 -32.48
C ILE A 25 46.79 1.90 -32.84
N ARG A 26 46.59 0.75 -33.51
CA ARG A 26 45.33 0.20 -34.05
C ARG A 26 44.57 -0.63 -33.01
N GLY A 27 43.23 -0.59 -33.08
CA GLY A 27 42.33 -1.61 -32.56
C GLY A 27 41.04 -1.61 -33.40
N THR A 28 40.81 -2.70 -34.15
CA THR A 28 39.80 -2.82 -35.22
C THR A 28 38.47 -3.38 -34.71
N SER A 29 37.37 -2.71 -35.04
CA SER A 29 35.99 -3.24 -34.99
C SER A 29 35.65 -3.99 -36.30
N PRO A 30 34.88 -5.10 -36.27
CA PRO A 30 34.33 -5.71 -37.49
C PRO A 30 32.86 -5.31 -37.77
N PRO A 31 32.39 -5.42 -39.04
CA PRO A 31 31.12 -4.86 -39.54
C PRO A 31 29.92 -5.84 -39.41
N PRO A 32 28.67 -5.42 -39.70
CA PRO A 32 27.48 -6.17 -39.35
C PRO A 32 27.12 -7.26 -40.36
N ARG A 33 26.43 -8.32 -39.90
CA ARG A 33 25.75 -9.31 -40.76
C ARG A 33 24.26 -9.35 -40.43
N GLN A 34 23.43 -9.22 -41.47
CA GLN A 34 22.02 -9.60 -41.48
C GLN A 34 21.89 -11.10 -41.82
N ALA A 35 21.04 -11.82 -41.10
CA ALA A 35 20.23 -12.97 -41.57
C ALA A 35 19.16 -13.32 -40.51
N ASN A 36 18.05 -13.87 -41.01
CA ASN A 36 16.69 -13.88 -40.45
C ASN A 36 16.35 -15.15 -39.60
N PRO A 37 15.11 -15.32 -39.07
CA PRO A 37 14.83 -15.87 -37.73
C PRO A 37 14.59 -17.39 -37.69
N GLY A 38 14.83 -17.98 -36.51
CA GLY A 38 14.37 -19.34 -36.19
C GLY A 38 15.10 -19.96 -35.00
N GLN A 39 14.34 -20.17 -33.91
CA GLN A 39 14.55 -21.17 -32.84
C GLN A 39 15.74 -21.01 -31.86
N GLY A 40 15.43 -21.08 -30.56
CA GLY A 40 16.38 -21.21 -29.44
C GLY A 40 15.72 -20.71 -28.15
N THR A 41 15.09 -21.54 -27.33
CA THR A 41 15.69 -22.49 -26.37
C THR A 41 16.58 -21.81 -25.33
N ILE A 42 16.05 -21.76 -24.10
CA ILE A 42 16.59 -21.17 -22.87
C ILE A 42 17.91 -21.86 -22.49
N TRP A 43 18.98 -21.07 -22.31
CA TRP A 43 20.25 -21.51 -21.74
C TRP A 43 20.43 -20.91 -20.35
N CYS A 44 20.26 -21.73 -19.32
CA CYS A 44 20.77 -21.47 -17.98
C CYS A 44 22.30 -21.48 -18.00
N ARG A 45 22.94 -20.37 -17.61
CA ARG A 45 24.35 -20.36 -17.19
C ARG A 45 24.42 -20.36 -15.67
N ALA A 46 24.72 -21.53 -15.12
CA ALA A 46 25.26 -21.66 -13.78
C ALA A 46 26.63 -20.96 -13.70
N ARG A 47 26.79 -20.01 -12.78
CA ARG A 47 28.10 -19.58 -12.30
C ARG A 47 28.29 -20.10 -10.89
N SER A 48 29.19 -21.07 -10.76
CA SER A 48 29.82 -21.45 -9.50
C SER A 48 30.65 -20.30 -8.94
N GLN A 49 30.37 -19.86 -7.72
CA GLN A 49 31.29 -19.03 -6.94
C GLN A 49 31.47 -19.60 -5.53
N ILE A 50 32.72 -19.50 -5.11
CA ILE A 50 33.40 -20.22 -4.05
C ILE A 50 33.09 -19.55 -2.71
N ARG A 51 32.69 -20.33 -1.69
CA ARG A 51 32.56 -19.89 -0.30
C ARG A 51 33.90 -19.40 0.24
N PHE A 52 33.99 -18.11 0.55
CA PHE A 52 34.93 -17.61 1.55
C PHE A 52 34.16 -17.34 2.85
N ILE A 53 34.45 -18.17 3.86
CA ILE A 53 34.01 -17.96 5.23
C ILE A 53 34.88 -16.84 5.81
N ARG A 54 34.28 -15.69 6.15
CA ARG A 54 34.80 -14.80 7.19
C ARG A 54 33.69 -14.56 8.20
N GLY A 55 33.85 -15.19 9.36
CA GLY A 55 33.06 -14.90 10.55
C GLY A 55 33.45 -13.55 11.14
N GLY A 56 32.44 -12.88 11.68
CA GLY A 56 32.55 -11.63 12.41
C GLY A 56 31.16 -11.14 12.81
N ARG A 57 30.53 -11.82 13.76
CA ARG A 57 29.32 -11.33 14.43
C ARG A 57 29.70 -10.13 15.30
N ILE A 58 29.07 -8.98 15.08
CA ILE A 58 29.05 -7.87 16.02
C ILE A 58 27.79 -8.07 16.89
N PRO A 59 27.90 -8.21 18.22
CA PRO A 59 26.73 -8.29 19.08
C PRO A 59 26.18 -6.89 19.35
N VAL A 60 24.93 -6.65 18.98
CA VAL A 60 24.16 -5.51 19.49
C VAL A 60 23.78 -5.85 20.94
N ALA A 61 24.36 -5.11 21.88
CA ALA A 61 24.08 -5.24 23.30
C ALA A 61 22.88 -4.35 23.65
N SER A 62 21.76 -4.96 24.03
CA SER A 62 20.65 -4.28 24.70
C SER A 62 21.05 -3.88 26.12
N PRO A 63 20.92 -2.62 26.55
CA PRO A 63 21.07 -2.28 27.95
C PRO A 63 19.79 -2.65 28.71
N SER A 64 19.91 -3.62 29.59
CA SER A 64 18.94 -3.94 30.62
C SER A 64 18.96 -2.89 31.73
N LEU A 65 17.80 -2.31 32.05
CA LEU A 65 17.59 -1.53 33.28
C LEU A 65 16.63 -2.27 34.23
N PRO A 66 16.80 -2.07 35.56
CA PRO A 66 16.37 -3.04 36.56
C PRO A 66 14.90 -2.87 37.00
N HIS A 67 14.25 -4.00 37.27
CA HIS A 67 12.97 -4.09 37.97
C HIS A 67 13.07 -3.54 39.41
N PRO A 68 12.06 -2.78 39.88
CA PRO A 68 11.70 -2.75 41.28
C PRO A 68 10.54 -3.72 41.55
N THR A 69 10.83 -4.71 42.38
CA THR A 69 9.86 -5.63 42.98
C THR A 69 8.97 -4.90 44.00
N THR A 70 7.68 -4.74 43.70
CA THR A 70 6.65 -4.62 44.75
C THR A 70 5.38 -5.35 44.32
N ARG A 71 5.14 -6.52 44.93
CA ARG A 71 3.87 -7.25 44.83
C ARG A 71 2.79 -6.48 45.59
N MET A 72 1.75 -6.05 44.90
CA MET A 72 0.48 -5.68 45.53
C MET A 72 -0.59 -6.59 44.93
N GLY A 73 -1.05 -7.56 45.73
CA GLY A 73 -2.06 -8.52 45.33
C GLY A 73 -3.44 -7.88 45.29
N TYR A 74 -4.13 -7.99 44.16
CA TYR A 74 -5.55 -7.70 44.08
C TYR A 74 -6.36 -9.00 44.14
N LEU A 75 -7.19 -9.09 45.17
CA LEU A 75 -8.28 -10.06 45.29
C LEU A 75 -9.28 -9.81 44.15
N ALA A 76 -9.55 -10.82 43.35
CA ALA A 76 -10.72 -10.85 42.48
C ALA A 76 -11.97 -11.07 43.34
N MET A 77 -12.80 -10.05 43.49
CA MET A 77 -14.21 -10.20 43.85
C MET A 77 -15.05 -9.86 42.63
N GLY A 78 -15.79 -10.85 42.14
CA GLY A 78 -16.77 -10.67 41.08
C GLY A 78 -17.96 -9.83 41.56
N VAL A 79 -18.29 -8.80 40.80
CA VAL A 79 -19.58 -8.11 40.87
C VAL A 79 -19.99 -7.79 39.44
N GLY A 80 -21.12 -8.34 39.00
CA GLY A 80 -21.74 -7.95 37.75
C GLY A 80 -22.28 -6.52 37.87
N ALA A 81 -21.86 -5.63 36.98
CA ALA A 81 -22.40 -4.29 36.84
C ALA A 81 -22.86 -4.05 35.40
N ARG A 82 -24.01 -3.38 35.28
CA ARG A 82 -24.80 -3.18 34.07
C ARG A 82 -24.24 -2.01 33.25
N ARG A 83 -24.61 -2.00 31.96
CA ARG A 83 -24.56 -0.88 31.00
C ARG A 83 -24.73 0.49 31.69
N GLU A 84 -23.66 1.30 31.73
CA GLU A 84 -23.68 2.78 31.73
C GLU A 84 -22.28 3.44 31.85
N GLU A 85 -21.18 2.70 32.02
CA GLU A 85 -19.86 3.33 32.33
C GLU A 85 -18.96 3.70 31.13
N SER A 86 -19.38 3.46 29.87
CA SER A 86 -18.53 3.75 28.70
C SER A 86 -18.35 5.24 28.38
N SER A 87 -19.21 6.14 28.90
CA SER A 87 -19.05 7.59 28.65
C SER A 87 -18.08 8.28 29.62
N VAL A 88 -17.75 7.64 30.75
CA VAL A 88 -16.95 8.29 31.81
C VAL A 88 -15.45 8.06 31.58
N VAL A 89 -15.05 6.91 31.04
CA VAL A 89 -13.62 6.61 30.79
C VAL A 89 -13.04 7.44 29.65
N SER A 90 -13.82 7.65 28.57
CA SER A 90 -13.45 8.56 27.48
C SER A 90 -13.30 10.00 27.99
N SER A 91 -14.26 10.50 28.79
CA SER A 91 -14.20 11.88 29.32
C SER A 91 -12.99 12.17 30.22
N VAL A 92 -12.42 11.15 30.89
CA VAL A 92 -11.27 11.28 31.80
C VAL A 92 -9.93 11.31 31.04
N LEU A 93 -9.80 10.58 29.92
CA LEU A 93 -8.66 10.70 29.02
C LEU A 93 -8.63 12.10 28.35
N TRP A 94 -9.79 12.59 27.91
CA TRP A 94 -9.91 13.90 27.26
C TRP A 94 -9.69 15.08 28.22
N THR A 95 -10.12 14.99 29.49
CA THR A 95 -9.77 16.04 30.48
C THR A 95 -8.28 16.06 30.79
N SER A 96 -7.59 14.93 30.69
CA SER A 96 -6.14 14.85 30.92
C SER A 96 -5.35 15.53 29.80
N ILE A 97 -5.77 15.39 28.55
CA ILE A 97 -5.16 16.04 27.36
C ILE A 97 -5.42 17.56 27.36
N LEU A 98 -6.64 17.98 27.70
CA LEU A 98 -6.96 19.41 27.83
C LEU A 98 -6.30 20.06 29.06
N LEU A 99 -6.00 19.30 30.11
CA LEU A 99 -5.21 19.78 31.24
C LEU A 99 -3.70 19.78 30.93
N SER A 100 -3.21 18.87 30.08
CA SER A 100 -1.78 18.75 29.75
C SER A 100 -1.27 19.87 28.83
N SER A 101 -2.14 20.48 28.01
CA SER A 101 -1.82 21.74 27.31
C SER A 101 -1.56 22.90 28.29
N ALA A 102 -2.21 22.91 29.46
CA ALA A 102 -1.94 23.87 30.53
C ALA A 102 -0.61 23.60 31.29
N TRP A 103 0.02 22.44 31.09
CA TRP A 103 1.33 22.06 31.65
C TRP A 103 2.46 21.98 30.59
N GLY A 104 2.18 22.34 29.33
CA GLY A 104 3.19 22.33 28.26
C GLY A 104 3.56 20.95 27.72
N PHE A 105 2.70 19.94 27.89
CA PHE A 105 2.87 18.64 27.21
C PHE A 105 2.09 18.69 25.89
N ASP A 106 2.82 18.93 24.81
CA ASP A 106 2.35 18.73 23.45
C ASP A 106 2.69 17.29 23.04
N PRO A 107 1.71 16.39 22.85
CA PRO A 107 1.98 15.02 22.43
C PRO A 107 2.61 14.96 21.03
N PHE A 108 2.59 16.05 20.26
CA PHE A 108 3.19 16.16 18.94
C PHE A 108 4.57 16.85 18.96
N ALA A 109 5.15 17.08 20.15
CA ALA A 109 6.53 17.54 20.29
C ALA A 109 7.52 16.42 19.95
N LEU A 110 7.90 16.35 18.67
CA LEU A 110 8.74 15.31 18.09
C LEU A 110 10.15 15.83 17.74
N GLU A 111 11.11 14.91 17.56
CA GLU A 111 12.49 15.25 17.19
C GLU A 111 12.62 15.68 15.71
N GLY A 112 13.83 16.02 15.26
CA GLY A 112 14.11 16.54 13.93
C GLY A 112 14.21 18.08 13.90
N THR A 113 14.30 18.66 12.71
CA THR A 113 14.36 20.12 12.53
C THR A 113 13.02 20.76 12.92
N GLN A 114 13.06 21.76 13.80
CA GLN A 114 11.88 22.44 14.30
C GLN A 114 11.56 23.71 13.51
N PRO A 115 10.32 24.24 13.63
CA PRO A 115 9.97 25.51 13.02
C PRO A 115 10.94 26.63 13.39
N HIS A 116 11.39 27.39 12.38
CA HIS A 116 12.34 28.49 12.48
C HIS A 116 13.75 28.13 12.96
N ASP A 117 14.13 26.84 12.96
CA ASP A 117 15.51 26.42 13.26
C ASP A 117 16.50 26.74 12.13
N LEU A 118 16.02 26.85 10.89
CA LEU A 118 16.87 27.07 9.72
C LEU A 118 17.24 28.54 9.55
N ASN A 119 18.55 28.82 9.45
CA ASN A 119 19.04 30.13 9.02
C ASN A 119 18.99 30.28 7.50
N GLN A 120 19.05 29.15 6.77
CA GLN A 120 18.85 29.04 5.34
C GLN A 120 17.46 28.43 5.08
N PRO A 121 16.41 29.24 4.82
CA PRO A 121 15.07 28.71 4.59
C PRO A 121 15.03 27.80 3.36
N LEU A 122 14.02 26.94 3.27
CA LEU A 122 13.81 26.10 2.09
C LEU A 122 13.43 26.98 0.89
N GLU A 123 14.01 26.69 -0.28
CA GLU A 123 13.70 27.44 -1.49
C GLU A 123 12.39 26.95 -2.15
N PRO A 124 11.63 27.85 -2.79
CA PRO A 124 10.51 27.50 -3.65
C PRO A 124 10.90 26.50 -4.76
N SER A 125 10.01 25.54 -5.06
CA SER A 125 10.28 24.55 -6.13
C SER A 125 10.40 25.23 -7.51
N SER A 126 9.74 26.38 -7.69
CA SER A 126 9.83 27.21 -8.89
C SER A 126 11.27 27.63 -9.24
N ASN A 127 12.16 27.71 -8.25
CA ASN A 127 13.58 28.04 -8.48
C ASN A 127 14.32 26.91 -9.20
N CYS A 128 13.89 25.66 -8.99
CA CYS A 128 14.52 24.48 -9.58
C CYS A 128 14.14 24.32 -11.05
N GLU A 129 12.93 24.73 -11.44
CA GLU A 129 12.35 24.53 -12.79
C GLU A 129 13.21 25.14 -13.90
N LEU A 130 13.90 26.24 -13.61
CA LEU A 130 14.78 26.92 -14.57
C LEU A 130 15.80 25.96 -15.21
N CYS A 131 16.30 24.99 -14.43
CA CYS A 131 17.30 24.01 -14.88
C CYS A 131 16.76 22.57 -14.86
N HIS A 132 15.74 22.26 -14.06
CA HIS A 132 15.24 20.90 -13.84
C HIS A 132 13.86 20.65 -14.46
N ALA A 133 13.43 21.49 -15.41
CA ALA A 133 12.22 21.31 -16.21
C ALA A 133 12.49 21.38 -17.73
N GLY A 134 11.50 20.98 -18.53
CA GLY A 134 11.48 21.22 -19.98
C GLY A 134 12.33 20.25 -20.82
N TYR A 135 12.63 19.06 -20.30
CA TYR A 135 13.31 17.99 -21.02
C TYR A 135 12.76 16.62 -20.61
N ALA A 136 13.08 15.59 -21.39
CA ALA A 136 12.56 14.23 -21.16
C ALA A 136 12.93 13.73 -19.76
N GLU A 137 11.93 13.32 -18.99
CA GLU A 137 12.05 12.83 -17.61
C GLU A 137 12.77 13.83 -16.67
N SER A 138 12.56 15.13 -16.90
CA SER A 138 13.05 16.16 -16.00
C SER A 138 12.39 16.03 -14.61
N PRO A 139 13.11 16.33 -13.50
CA PRO A 139 12.57 16.19 -12.17
C PRO A 139 11.26 16.97 -11.95
N THR A 140 11.20 18.24 -12.36
CA THR A 140 10.00 19.07 -12.19
C THR A 140 8.83 18.50 -12.98
N ASP A 141 9.03 18.16 -14.25
CA ASP A 141 7.93 17.71 -15.12
C ASP A 141 7.33 16.38 -14.63
N ALA A 142 8.17 15.49 -14.07
CA ALA A 142 7.75 14.22 -13.49
C ALA A 142 7.09 14.36 -12.10
N TRP A 143 7.51 15.34 -11.31
CA TRP A 143 7.07 15.55 -9.92
C TRP A 143 5.76 16.34 -9.81
N GLN A 144 5.53 17.34 -10.65
CA GLN A 144 4.43 18.30 -10.48
C GLN A 144 3.02 17.69 -10.54
N GLY A 145 2.86 16.53 -11.19
CA GLY A 145 1.59 15.79 -11.25
C GLY A 145 1.39 14.79 -10.11
N THR A 146 2.40 14.60 -9.26
CA THR A 146 2.40 13.57 -8.21
C THR A 146 1.65 14.03 -6.97
N MET A 147 1.29 13.07 -6.11
CA MET A 147 0.71 13.39 -4.80
C MET A 147 1.69 14.11 -3.86
N MET A 148 3.01 14.03 -4.09
CA MET A 148 4.00 14.77 -3.30
C MET A 148 3.89 16.28 -3.55
N ALA A 149 3.84 16.69 -4.83
CA ALA A 149 3.64 18.10 -5.22
C ALA A 149 2.27 18.65 -4.81
N ASN A 150 1.30 17.75 -4.60
CA ASN A 150 -0.10 18.08 -4.36
C ASN A 150 -0.58 17.65 -2.97
N ALA A 151 0.34 17.41 -2.03
CA ALA A 151 0.03 16.81 -0.73
C ALA A 151 -0.92 17.65 0.13
N VAL A 152 -0.96 18.97 -0.06
CA VAL A 152 -1.92 19.89 0.60
C VAL A 152 -2.97 20.47 -0.36
N ARG A 153 -3.05 19.95 -1.59
CA ARG A 153 -4.13 20.23 -2.57
C ARG A 153 -5.10 19.06 -2.70
N ASP A 154 -4.70 17.87 -2.23
CA ASP A 154 -5.51 16.66 -2.23
C ASP A 154 -6.82 16.88 -1.45
N PRO A 155 -8.00 16.85 -2.13
CA PRO A 155 -9.28 17.06 -1.46
C PRO A 155 -9.60 15.95 -0.45
N LEU A 156 -9.08 14.73 -0.64
CA LEU A 156 -9.25 13.65 0.33
C LEU A 156 -8.52 13.99 1.64
N PHE A 157 -7.26 14.40 1.53
CA PHE A 157 -6.46 14.84 2.66
C PHE A 157 -7.09 16.03 3.37
N LEU A 158 -7.53 17.06 2.65
CA LEU A 158 -8.11 18.26 3.27
C LEU A 158 -9.40 17.97 4.03
N ALA A 159 -10.26 17.07 3.51
CA ALA A 159 -11.44 16.62 4.23
C ALA A 159 -11.06 15.83 5.50
N ALA A 160 -10.08 14.92 5.42
CA ALA A 160 -9.60 14.16 6.58
C ALA A 160 -8.91 15.07 7.63
N LEU A 161 -8.14 16.07 7.20
CA LEU A 161 -7.52 17.09 8.04
C LEU A 161 -8.57 17.85 8.85
N THR A 162 -9.71 18.15 8.22
CA THR A 162 -10.83 18.80 8.90
C THR A 162 -11.40 17.94 10.01
N ILE A 163 -11.63 16.65 9.75
CA ILE A 163 -12.09 15.72 10.79
C ILE A 163 -11.06 15.62 11.93
N ALA A 164 -9.77 15.51 11.62
CA ALA A 164 -8.72 15.47 12.63
C ALA A 164 -8.71 16.72 13.52
N GLU A 165 -8.82 17.93 12.95
CA GLU A 165 -8.93 19.19 13.70
C GLU A 165 -10.20 19.29 14.56
N GLN A 166 -11.31 18.72 14.09
CA GLN A 166 -12.56 18.64 14.87
C GLN A 166 -12.43 17.71 16.07
N ASP A 167 -11.74 16.58 15.89
CA ASP A 167 -11.55 15.54 16.91
C ASP A 167 -10.53 15.99 17.96
N LEU A 168 -9.44 16.62 17.52
CA LEU A 168 -8.40 17.17 18.37
C LEU A 168 -7.85 18.46 17.75
N ALA A 169 -8.17 19.59 18.38
CA ALA A 169 -7.69 20.90 17.95
C ALA A 169 -6.16 20.94 17.85
N ASP A 170 -5.67 21.59 16.80
CA ASP A 170 -4.25 21.72 16.44
C ASP A 170 -3.55 20.40 16.05
N SER A 171 -4.27 19.27 15.97
CA SER A 171 -3.68 17.99 15.51
C SER A 171 -3.30 17.98 14.03
N GLY A 172 -3.96 18.79 13.21
CA GLY A 172 -3.64 19.01 11.81
C GLY A 172 -2.28 19.64 11.59
N ASN A 173 -1.73 20.35 12.59
CA ASN A 173 -0.33 20.75 12.61
C ASN A 173 0.56 19.50 12.37
N PHE A 174 0.35 18.41 13.13
CA PHE A 174 1.09 17.15 12.98
C PHE A 174 0.95 16.56 11.57
N CYS A 175 -0.24 16.61 10.97
CA CYS A 175 -0.47 16.15 9.60
C CYS A 175 0.30 16.99 8.57
N LEU A 176 0.23 18.32 8.70
CA LEU A 176 0.87 19.26 7.78
C LEU A 176 2.39 19.21 7.82
N ARG A 177 2.99 18.67 8.89
CA ARG A 177 4.42 18.38 8.95
C ARG A 177 4.89 17.47 7.81
N CYS A 178 4.13 16.40 7.51
CA CYS A 178 4.42 15.51 6.39
C CYS A 178 4.02 16.15 5.05
N HIS A 179 2.86 16.80 5.00
CA HIS A 179 2.23 17.22 3.75
C HIS A 179 2.78 18.56 3.20
N THR A 180 3.36 19.40 4.04
CA THR A 180 4.03 20.65 3.62
C THR A 180 5.21 20.99 4.53
N PRO A 181 6.36 20.30 4.39
CA PRO A 181 7.53 20.55 5.22
C PRO A 181 7.99 22.02 5.22
N ASN A 182 7.86 22.72 4.09
CA ASN A 182 8.15 24.15 3.97
C ASN A 182 7.21 25.00 4.85
N GLY A 183 5.91 24.76 4.77
CA GLY A 183 4.91 25.45 5.59
C GLY A 183 5.16 25.20 7.08
N TRP A 184 5.44 23.95 7.44
CA TRP A 184 5.72 23.56 8.82
C TRP A 184 6.98 24.24 9.38
N LEU A 185 8.10 24.14 8.66
CA LEU A 185 9.38 24.70 9.09
C LEU A 185 9.36 26.22 9.20
N GLU A 186 8.45 26.89 8.50
CA GLU A 186 8.24 28.33 8.58
C GLU A 186 7.09 28.73 9.53
N GLY A 187 6.56 27.78 10.31
CA GLY A 187 5.54 28.06 11.32
C GLY A 187 4.16 28.42 10.75
N ARG A 188 3.86 28.04 9.50
CA ARG A 188 2.59 28.32 8.80
C ARG A 188 1.56 27.19 8.88
N CYS A 189 1.80 26.18 9.72
CA CYS A 189 0.86 25.10 9.99
C CYS A 189 0.01 25.33 11.25
N LEU A 190 0.08 26.54 11.82
CA LEU A 190 -0.80 26.99 12.90
C LEU A 190 -1.62 28.21 12.43
N PRO A 191 -2.97 28.16 12.49
CA PRO A 191 -3.80 27.04 12.95
C PRO A 191 -3.67 25.76 12.08
N GLY A 192 -3.90 24.60 12.70
CA GLY A 192 -3.70 23.26 12.09
C GLY A 192 -4.64 22.91 10.93
N ASP A 193 -5.59 23.79 10.60
CA ASP A 193 -6.51 23.67 9.47
C ASP A 193 -5.88 23.97 8.09
N GLY A 194 -4.62 24.44 8.08
CA GLY A 194 -3.86 24.80 6.88
C GLY A 194 -4.19 26.18 6.30
N SER A 195 -5.02 26.99 6.96
CA SER A 195 -5.43 28.32 6.47
C SER A 195 -4.31 29.36 6.44
N ALA A 196 -3.20 29.11 7.15
CA ALA A 196 -2.01 29.97 7.16
C ALA A 196 -0.97 29.61 6.08
N LEU A 197 -1.19 28.54 5.31
CA LEU A 197 -0.31 28.14 4.21
C LEU A 197 -0.29 29.22 3.11
N SER A 198 0.90 29.44 2.55
CA SER A 198 1.08 30.34 1.42
C SER A 198 0.75 29.64 0.10
N GLU A 199 0.60 30.43 -0.98
CA GLU A 199 0.43 29.88 -2.33
C GLU A 199 1.58 28.93 -2.71
N GLU A 200 2.81 29.20 -2.27
CA GLU A 200 3.97 28.33 -2.54
C GLU A 200 3.90 27.01 -1.78
N ASP A 201 3.46 27.04 -0.51
CA ASP A 201 3.30 25.81 0.28
C ASP A 201 2.25 24.89 -0.36
N ILE A 202 1.19 25.49 -0.92
CA ILE A 202 0.12 24.80 -1.63
C ILE A 202 0.59 24.32 -3.01
N ASP A 203 1.35 25.13 -3.74
CA ASP A 203 1.89 24.77 -5.07
C ASP A 203 2.87 23.59 -5.02
N SER A 204 3.70 23.56 -3.97
CA SER A 204 4.78 22.59 -3.84
C SER A 204 4.48 21.39 -2.96
N GLY A 205 3.60 21.49 -1.95
CA GLY A 205 3.44 20.42 -0.96
C GLY A 205 4.78 19.96 -0.39
N ILE A 206 5.20 18.74 -0.74
CA ILE A 206 6.55 18.22 -0.49
C ILE A 206 7.51 18.72 -1.59
N SER A 207 8.21 19.83 -1.28
CA SER A 207 9.09 20.55 -2.21
C SER A 207 10.40 19.81 -2.52
N CYS A 208 11.08 20.22 -3.60
CA CYS A 208 12.39 19.70 -3.96
C CYS A 208 13.41 19.86 -2.83
N ASP A 209 13.38 21.01 -2.15
CA ASP A 209 14.34 21.37 -1.12
C ASP A 209 14.12 20.59 0.18
N ALA A 210 12.88 20.22 0.50
CA ALA A 210 12.57 19.35 1.62
C ALA A 210 13.28 17.99 1.49
N CYS A 211 13.28 17.38 0.30
CA CYS A 211 13.98 16.11 0.05
C CYS A 211 15.50 16.31 -0.14
N HIS A 212 15.90 17.24 -1.00
CA HIS A 212 17.30 17.41 -1.39
C HIS A 212 18.16 18.12 -0.33
N ARG A 213 17.59 18.59 0.78
CA ARG A 213 18.34 19.03 1.95
C ARG A 213 18.15 18.13 3.16
N MET A 214 17.34 17.07 3.04
CA MET A 214 17.23 16.07 4.08
C MET A 214 18.54 15.32 4.26
N VAL A 215 18.93 15.13 5.52
CA VAL A 215 20.12 14.40 5.95
C VAL A 215 19.75 13.43 7.05
N GLU A 216 20.58 12.39 7.23
CA GLU A 216 20.47 11.52 8.39
C GLU A 216 20.66 12.35 9.68
N ALA A 217 19.80 12.14 10.67
CA ALA A 217 19.89 12.87 11.92
C ALA A 217 21.16 12.46 12.70
N PRO A 218 21.71 13.35 13.55
CA PRO A 218 22.82 12.99 14.42
C PRO A 218 22.44 11.83 15.36
N GLY A 219 23.02 10.65 15.14
CA GLY A 219 22.72 9.45 15.94
C GLY A 219 21.92 8.38 15.20
N GLY A 220 21.51 8.63 13.95
CA GLY A 220 20.79 7.70 13.07
C GLY A 220 19.46 8.28 12.58
N SER A 221 18.87 7.64 11.58
CA SER A 221 17.56 8.02 11.03
C SER A 221 16.47 8.11 12.11
N LEU A 222 15.72 9.21 12.10
CA LEU A 222 14.50 9.37 12.91
C LEU A 222 13.30 8.93 12.08
N ILE A 223 12.99 7.64 12.14
CA ILE A 223 11.91 7.05 11.36
C ILE A 223 10.55 7.49 11.90
N GLY A 224 9.67 7.86 10.98
CA GLY A 224 8.27 8.16 11.19
C GLY A 224 7.93 9.55 11.70
N ASN A 225 6.64 9.88 11.53
CA ASN A 225 6.01 11.13 11.97
C ASN A 225 6.72 12.41 11.50
N ALA A 226 7.32 12.35 10.30
CA ALA A 226 8.06 13.41 9.65
C ALA A 226 9.15 14.05 10.51
N GLN A 227 9.89 13.23 11.28
CA GLN A 227 11.05 13.67 12.07
C GLN A 227 12.29 13.96 11.21
N TYR A 228 12.11 14.62 10.07
CA TYR A 228 13.19 14.95 9.15
C TYR A 228 14.23 15.85 9.80
N THR A 229 15.49 15.64 9.42
CA THR A 229 16.57 16.60 9.69
C THR A 229 16.95 17.28 8.38
N ILE A 230 16.81 18.59 8.34
CA ILE A 230 17.17 19.42 7.19
C ILE A 230 18.52 20.08 7.45
N ALA A 231 19.44 19.95 6.50
CA ALA A 231 20.72 20.63 6.56
C ALA A 231 20.54 22.16 6.42
N ASP A 232 21.15 22.93 7.32
CA ASP A 232 21.11 24.39 7.33
C ASP A 232 22.13 25.03 6.35
N ASP A 233 22.12 24.56 5.11
CA ASP A 233 22.93 25.08 4.00
C ASP A 233 22.15 25.02 2.68
N ALA A 234 22.56 25.83 1.69
CA ALA A 234 21.89 25.89 0.39
C ALA A 234 22.26 24.75 -0.59
N SER A 235 23.15 23.83 -0.20
CA SER A 235 23.62 22.76 -1.09
C SER A 235 22.56 21.68 -1.21
N LYS A 236 22.39 21.17 -2.44
CA LYS A 236 21.46 20.09 -2.72
C LYS A 236 22.19 18.75 -2.63
N ARG A 237 21.52 17.72 -2.14
CA ARG A 237 22.07 16.38 -1.90
C ARG A 237 21.45 15.39 -2.86
N GLY A 238 22.25 14.43 -3.28
CA GLY A 238 21.80 13.31 -4.07
C GLY A 238 22.84 12.20 -4.06
N THR A 239 22.57 11.13 -4.78
CA THR A 239 23.47 9.97 -4.85
C THR A 239 24.80 10.26 -5.58
N ILE A 240 24.88 11.38 -6.30
CA ILE A 240 26.04 11.77 -7.09
C ILE A 240 26.36 13.26 -6.88
N GLY A 241 27.59 13.55 -6.43
CA GLY A 241 28.13 14.90 -6.34
C GLY A 241 28.54 15.48 -7.69
N SER A 242 28.68 16.81 -7.79
CA SER A 242 29.13 17.46 -9.02
C SER A 242 29.80 18.81 -8.76
N GLU A 243 30.97 19.02 -9.38
CA GLU A 243 31.65 20.32 -9.45
C GLU A 243 31.19 21.16 -10.67
N LEU A 244 30.34 20.59 -11.54
CA LEU A 244 29.84 21.22 -12.77
C LEU A 244 28.44 21.84 -12.57
N SER A 245 28.13 22.28 -11.35
CA SER A 245 26.80 22.76 -10.95
C SER A 245 26.76 24.28 -10.77
N THR A 246 25.57 24.88 -10.91
CA THR A 246 25.30 26.29 -10.63
C THR A 246 25.03 26.58 -9.15
N HIS A 247 24.81 25.53 -8.34
CA HIS A 247 24.69 25.58 -6.89
C HIS A 247 25.50 24.43 -6.25
N GLY A 248 25.72 24.45 -4.93
CA GLY A 248 26.41 23.36 -4.23
C GLY A 248 25.68 22.03 -4.43
N VAL A 249 26.43 20.95 -4.72
CA VAL A 249 25.91 19.58 -4.84
C VAL A 249 26.76 18.64 -4.02
N ILE A 250 26.15 17.95 -3.06
CA ILE A 250 26.81 17.03 -2.15
C ILE A 250 26.38 15.60 -2.48
N ALA A 251 27.35 14.70 -2.62
CA ALA A 251 27.07 13.27 -2.66
C ALA A 251 26.71 12.81 -1.25
N ASP A 252 25.47 12.36 -1.05
CA ASP A 252 24.97 11.92 0.24
C ASP A 252 24.35 10.52 0.11
N PRO A 253 24.93 9.49 0.74
CA PRO A 253 24.37 8.14 0.73
C PRO A 253 22.95 8.05 1.28
N TYR A 254 22.55 8.95 2.19
CA TYR A 254 21.21 8.93 2.77
C TYR A 254 20.11 9.12 1.72
N GLN A 255 20.43 9.79 0.61
CA GLN A 255 19.51 9.99 -0.51
C GLN A 255 19.19 8.70 -1.28
N ALA A 256 20.01 7.66 -1.11
CA ALA A 256 19.76 6.30 -1.62
C ALA A 256 19.23 5.35 -0.54
N ASP A 257 19.03 5.81 0.70
CA ASP A 257 18.61 4.96 1.80
C ASP A 257 17.09 4.92 1.91
N GLY A 258 16.50 3.74 2.14
CA GLY A 258 15.06 3.58 2.34
C GLY A 258 14.57 4.30 3.60
N ASP A 259 15.45 4.52 4.57
CA ASP A 259 15.16 5.27 5.80
C ASP A 259 14.72 6.71 5.52
N MET A 260 15.22 7.34 4.45
CA MET A 260 14.80 8.69 4.06
C MET A 260 13.29 8.74 3.76
N CYS A 261 12.77 7.70 3.11
CA CYS A 261 11.34 7.57 2.84
C CYS A 261 10.57 7.22 4.13
N GLY A 262 11.19 6.41 5.01
CA GLY A 262 10.63 6.02 6.30
C GLY A 262 10.36 7.17 7.27
N VAL A 263 10.99 8.33 7.07
CA VAL A 263 10.70 9.55 7.85
C VAL A 263 9.22 9.96 7.73
N CYS A 264 8.62 9.81 6.55
CA CYS A 264 7.20 10.14 6.31
C CYS A 264 6.31 8.90 6.14
N HIS A 265 6.86 7.78 5.63
CA HIS A 265 6.10 6.55 5.35
C HIS A 265 6.05 5.55 6.52
N GLU A 266 6.13 6.09 7.73
CA GLU A 266 5.87 5.42 9.00
C GLU A 266 5.09 6.43 9.86
N VAL A 267 3.88 6.08 10.28
CA VAL A 267 2.99 6.99 11.00
C VAL A 267 2.42 6.27 12.21
N SER A 268 2.71 6.83 13.38
CA SER A 268 2.14 6.41 14.65
C SER A 268 1.42 7.59 15.30
N ASN A 269 0.41 7.33 16.11
CA ASN A 269 -0.31 8.34 16.87
C ASN A 269 0.40 8.59 18.22
N PRO A 270 1.18 9.68 18.39
CA PRO A 270 1.91 9.91 19.63
C PRO A 270 0.99 10.30 20.79
N ALA A 271 -0.23 10.80 20.50
CA ALA A 271 -1.23 11.09 21.53
C ALA A 271 -1.81 9.80 22.15
N LEU A 272 -1.67 8.65 21.49
CA LEU A 272 -2.19 7.36 21.92
C LEU A 272 -1.09 6.30 22.08
N ASN A 273 0.02 6.69 22.72
CA ASN A 273 1.15 5.81 23.03
C ASN A 273 1.73 5.15 21.76
N ASP A 274 2.00 5.99 20.75
CA ASP A 274 2.55 5.58 19.45
C ASP A 274 1.75 4.47 18.77
N PHE A 275 0.42 4.55 18.82
CA PHE A 275 -0.44 3.58 18.17
C PHE A 275 -0.16 3.55 16.65
N PRO A 276 0.10 2.39 16.04
CA PRO A 276 0.48 2.30 14.64
C PRO A 276 -0.69 2.60 13.69
N ILE A 277 -0.55 3.62 12.84
CA ILE A 277 -1.53 3.95 11.79
C ILE A 277 -1.05 3.42 10.44
N GLU A 278 0.18 3.77 10.06
CA GLU A 278 0.81 3.36 8.80
C GLU A 278 2.21 2.82 9.05
N LEU A 279 2.46 1.58 8.65
CA LEU A 279 3.70 0.86 8.98
C LEU A 279 4.51 0.48 7.74
N THR A 280 4.45 1.27 6.67
CA THR A 280 5.05 0.88 5.37
C THR A 280 6.54 0.60 5.48
N TRP A 281 7.29 1.47 6.19
CA TRP A 281 8.72 1.25 6.42
C TRP A 281 8.96 0.00 7.28
N THR A 282 8.23 -0.17 8.38
CA THR A 282 8.33 -1.37 9.23
C THR A 282 7.97 -2.65 8.48
N GLU A 283 7.01 -2.60 7.55
CA GLU A 283 6.65 -3.71 6.68
C GLU A 283 7.81 -4.06 5.73
N TRP A 284 8.48 -3.05 5.16
CA TRP A 284 9.62 -3.23 4.26
C TRP A 284 10.88 -3.72 4.96
N VAL A 285 11.28 -3.11 6.08
CA VAL A 285 12.53 -3.46 6.78
C VAL A 285 12.51 -4.91 7.30
N ASN A 286 11.31 -5.46 7.51
CA ASN A 286 11.09 -6.84 7.94
C ASN A 286 10.86 -7.81 6.76
N SER A 287 11.19 -7.42 5.53
CA SER A 287 11.07 -8.24 4.32
C SER A 287 12.44 -8.61 3.74
N ASP A 288 12.45 -9.57 2.80
CA ASP A 288 13.66 -9.93 2.05
C ASP A 288 14.20 -8.77 1.20
N PHE A 289 13.35 -7.82 0.80
CA PHE A 289 13.75 -6.68 -0.04
C PHE A 289 14.78 -5.82 0.67
N ALA A 290 14.50 -5.46 1.94
CA ALA A 290 15.47 -4.71 2.76
C ALA A 290 16.74 -5.53 3.04
N VAL A 291 16.61 -6.85 3.28
CA VAL A 291 17.75 -7.74 3.53
C VAL A 291 18.66 -7.87 2.31
N GLU A 292 18.08 -7.87 1.10
CA GLU A 292 18.77 -7.94 -0.18
C GLU A 292 19.35 -6.57 -0.60
N GLY A 293 19.00 -5.49 0.11
CA GLY A 293 19.45 -4.13 -0.14
C GLY A 293 18.63 -3.39 -1.20
N GLU A 294 17.43 -3.88 -1.53
CA GLU A 294 16.47 -3.19 -2.39
C GLU A 294 15.71 -2.14 -1.58
N THR A 295 15.82 -0.89 -2.00
CA THR A 295 15.29 0.29 -1.32
C THR A 295 13.99 0.76 -1.97
N CYS A 296 13.28 1.67 -1.30
CA CYS A 296 12.06 2.29 -1.85
C CYS A 296 12.33 2.91 -3.23
N GLN A 297 13.49 3.57 -3.37
CA GLN A 297 13.92 4.28 -4.57
C GLN A 297 14.12 3.33 -5.76
N ASP A 298 14.59 2.09 -5.53
CA ASP A 298 14.83 1.12 -6.60
C ASP A 298 13.55 0.76 -7.37
N CYS A 299 12.39 0.79 -6.69
CA CYS A 299 11.08 0.56 -7.30
C CYS A 299 10.36 1.87 -7.66
N HIS A 300 10.32 2.85 -6.75
CA HIS A 300 9.48 4.05 -6.91
C HIS A 300 10.16 5.23 -7.62
N MET A 301 11.49 5.15 -7.84
CA MET A 301 12.25 6.15 -8.59
C MET A 301 12.98 5.50 -9.77
N LYS A 302 12.22 5.02 -10.76
CA LYS A 302 12.73 4.31 -11.94
C LYS A 302 13.99 4.99 -12.51
N VAL A 303 15.04 4.19 -12.74
CA VAL A 303 16.28 4.67 -13.35
C VAL A 303 16.10 4.80 -14.86
N THR A 304 16.43 5.97 -15.40
CA THR A 304 16.49 6.23 -16.84
C THR A 304 17.82 6.89 -17.20
N ARG A 305 18.10 7.02 -18.50
CA ARG A 305 19.33 7.64 -18.98
C ARG A 305 19.05 9.03 -19.54
N GLY A 306 19.72 10.05 -19.01
CA GLY A 306 19.55 11.42 -19.44
C GLY A 306 20.44 12.43 -18.73
N TYR A 307 20.08 13.70 -18.87
CA TYR A 307 20.78 14.80 -18.22
C TYR A 307 20.11 15.14 -16.89
N ALA A 308 20.93 15.41 -15.86
CA ALA A 308 20.41 15.77 -14.55
C ALA A 308 19.81 17.19 -14.51
N ALA A 309 20.15 18.05 -15.46
CA ALA A 309 19.61 19.39 -15.65
C ALA A 309 19.79 19.84 -17.10
N ASN A 310 18.99 20.81 -17.54
CA ASN A 310 19.09 21.50 -18.82
C ASN A 310 20.22 22.54 -18.83
N LEU A 311 21.45 22.11 -18.53
CA LEU A 311 22.64 22.94 -18.52
C LEU A 311 23.68 22.43 -19.53
N PHE A 312 24.27 23.37 -20.27
CA PHE A 312 25.28 23.04 -21.28
C PHE A 312 26.52 22.43 -20.63
N GLY A 313 26.95 21.28 -21.14
CA GLY A 313 28.18 20.60 -20.71
C GLY A 313 28.01 19.56 -19.61
N LEU A 314 26.79 19.33 -19.11
CA LEU A 314 26.52 18.20 -18.22
C LEU A 314 26.62 16.87 -18.99
N PRO A 315 27.18 15.81 -18.37
CA PRO A 315 27.24 14.49 -18.97
C PRO A 315 25.88 13.81 -18.93
N ASP A 316 25.63 12.99 -19.96
CA ASP A 316 24.54 12.01 -19.95
C ASP A 316 24.88 10.86 -18.97
N ARG A 317 23.96 10.55 -18.08
CA ARG A 317 24.14 9.57 -17.00
C ARG A 317 22.81 8.92 -16.62
N ASP A 318 22.89 7.94 -15.73
CA ASP A 318 21.71 7.37 -15.10
C ASP A 318 21.14 8.41 -14.12
N ILE A 319 19.84 8.65 -14.22
CA ILE A 319 19.06 9.57 -13.40
C ILE A 319 17.81 8.86 -12.89
N HIS A 320 17.22 9.38 -11.82
CA HIS A 320 16.03 8.81 -11.21
C HIS A 320 14.81 9.66 -11.56
N VAL A 321 13.75 9.02 -12.06
CA VAL A 321 12.50 9.70 -12.42
C VAL A 321 11.71 10.02 -11.16
N HIS A 322 11.28 11.27 -11.01
CA HIS A 322 10.61 11.80 -9.82
C HIS A 322 9.08 11.68 -9.90
N ARG A 323 8.57 10.52 -10.36
CA ARG A 323 7.12 10.30 -10.52
C ARG A 323 6.45 9.70 -9.28
N PHE A 324 7.21 9.04 -8.42
CA PHE A 324 6.81 8.59 -7.07
C PHE A 324 5.41 7.97 -6.97
N VAL A 325 5.00 7.19 -7.98
CA VAL A 325 3.63 6.69 -8.04
C VAL A 325 3.41 5.55 -7.04
N GLY A 326 2.23 5.58 -6.42
CA GLY A 326 1.63 4.45 -5.70
C GLY A 326 0.40 3.95 -6.45
N ALA A 327 -0.59 3.44 -5.72
CA ALA A 327 -1.82 2.87 -6.30
C ALA A 327 -2.92 3.90 -6.66
N ASN A 328 -2.72 5.18 -6.32
CA ASN A 328 -3.73 6.21 -6.50
C ASN A 328 -3.73 6.80 -7.91
N ALA A 329 -4.60 6.29 -8.77
CA ALA A 329 -4.83 6.86 -10.10
C ALA A 329 -5.95 7.92 -10.12
N TRP A 330 -6.88 7.88 -9.15
CA TRP A 330 -8.10 8.67 -9.18
C TRP A 330 -7.91 10.13 -8.77
N ILE A 331 -7.19 10.41 -7.68
CA ILE A 331 -6.98 11.81 -7.25
C ILE A 331 -6.22 12.63 -8.30
N PRO A 332 -5.16 12.13 -8.97
CA PRO A 332 -4.55 12.88 -10.06
C PRO A 332 -5.55 13.24 -11.16
N GLU A 333 -6.49 12.37 -11.54
CA GLU A 333 -7.53 12.68 -12.52
C GLU A 333 -8.49 13.77 -12.02
N VAL A 334 -8.89 13.71 -10.75
CA VAL A 334 -9.68 14.77 -10.11
C VAL A 334 -8.93 16.10 -10.15
N LEU A 335 -7.64 16.11 -9.80
CA LEU A 335 -6.82 17.31 -9.80
C LEU A 335 -6.66 17.90 -11.21
N ALA A 336 -6.51 17.04 -12.23
CA ALA A 336 -6.45 17.46 -13.63
C ALA A 336 -7.73 18.21 -14.06
N ALA A 337 -8.89 17.75 -13.59
CA ALA A 337 -10.17 18.31 -13.95
C ALA A 337 -10.57 19.55 -13.12
N GLU A 338 -10.27 19.55 -11.82
CA GLU A 338 -10.67 20.61 -10.89
C GLU A 338 -9.72 21.82 -10.91
N TYR A 339 -8.46 21.64 -11.32
CA TYR A 339 -7.43 22.69 -11.32
C TYR A 339 -6.77 22.92 -12.70
N PRO A 340 -7.55 23.18 -13.77
CA PRO A 340 -7.01 23.36 -15.12
C PRO A 340 -6.09 24.60 -15.25
N GLU A 341 -6.26 25.60 -14.38
CA GLU A 341 -5.45 26.82 -14.34
C GLU A 341 -3.99 26.57 -14.00
N LEU A 342 -3.65 25.43 -13.39
CA LEU A 342 -2.27 25.04 -13.11
C LEU A 342 -1.50 24.68 -14.38
N GLY A 343 -2.19 24.31 -15.47
CA GLY A 343 -1.55 23.87 -16.71
C GLY A 343 -0.78 22.54 -16.57
N ARG A 344 -1.09 21.73 -15.53
CA ARG A 344 -0.45 20.46 -15.19
C ARG A 344 -1.26 19.21 -15.61
N GLU A 345 -2.31 19.39 -16.42
CA GLU A 345 -3.22 18.30 -16.84
C GLU A 345 -2.49 17.08 -17.38
N GLU A 346 -1.52 17.27 -18.29
CA GLU A 346 -0.73 16.16 -18.85
C GLU A 346 0.06 15.42 -17.77
N ALA A 347 0.66 16.13 -16.82
CA ALA A 347 1.43 15.53 -15.73
C ALA A 347 0.53 14.70 -14.81
N PHE A 348 -0.65 15.23 -14.45
CA PHE A 348 -1.63 14.51 -13.63
C PHE A 348 -2.13 13.23 -14.31
N LEU A 349 -2.52 13.31 -15.58
CA LEU A 349 -2.99 12.15 -16.34
C LEU A 349 -1.88 11.12 -16.54
N GLN A 350 -0.63 11.56 -16.69
CA GLN A 350 0.53 10.67 -16.73
C GLN A 350 0.72 9.96 -15.38
N THR A 351 0.70 10.68 -14.25
CA THR A 351 0.74 10.09 -12.91
C THR A 351 -0.35 9.03 -12.71
N ALA A 352 -1.59 9.29 -13.16
CA ALA A 352 -2.67 8.31 -13.11
C ALA A 352 -2.38 7.06 -13.97
N ALA A 353 -1.83 7.23 -15.17
CA ALA A 353 -1.46 6.13 -16.04
C ALA A 353 -0.34 5.27 -15.43
N ASP A 354 0.66 5.88 -14.80
CA ASP A 354 1.76 5.16 -14.16
C ASP A 354 1.32 4.43 -12.89
N ALA A 355 0.38 4.99 -12.12
CA ALA A 355 -0.24 4.30 -11.00
C ALA A 355 -0.93 3.00 -11.46
N ARG A 356 -1.63 3.04 -12.61
CA ARG A 356 -2.24 1.85 -13.22
C ARG A 356 -1.20 0.86 -13.74
N GLU A 357 -0.11 1.32 -14.35
CA GLU A 357 0.99 0.44 -14.75
C GLU A 357 1.61 -0.27 -13.54
N LEU A 358 1.88 0.46 -12.46
CA LEU A 358 2.42 -0.10 -11.22
C LEU A 358 1.49 -1.17 -10.61
N LEU A 359 0.18 -0.95 -10.63
CA LEU A 359 -0.81 -1.92 -10.15
C LEU A 359 -0.76 -3.25 -10.91
N LEU A 360 -0.49 -3.23 -12.21
CA LEU A 360 -0.35 -4.44 -13.05
C LEU A 360 0.90 -5.26 -12.70
N GLU A 361 1.92 -4.63 -12.12
CA GLU A 361 3.18 -5.25 -11.74
C GLU A 361 3.25 -5.65 -10.25
N SER A 362 2.25 -5.26 -9.46
CA SER A 362 2.26 -5.40 -7.99
C SER A 362 1.88 -6.79 -7.48
N ALA A 363 1.23 -7.62 -8.29
CA ALA A 363 0.74 -8.93 -7.88
C ALA A 363 0.67 -9.96 -9.01
N ILE A 364 0.76 -11.24 -8.65
CA ILE A 364 0.44 -12.37 -9.56
C ILE A 364 -0.86 -13.02 -9.11
N LEU A 365 -1.75 -13.29 -10.06
CA LEU A 365 -3.03 -13.96 -9.85
C LEU A 365 -3.04 -15.30 -10.58
N GLU A 366 -3.41 -16.38 -9.90
CA GLU A 366 -3.53 -17.72 -10.50
C GLU A 366 -4.79 -18.46 -10.05
N VAL A 367 -5.42 -19.20 -10.97
CA VAL A 367 -6.46 -20.19 -10.62
C VAL A 367 -5.78 -21.53 -10.40
N MET A 368 -5.82 -22.03 -9.16
CA MET A 368 -5.19 -23.31 -8.83
C MET A 368 -6.03 -24.49 -9.35
N PRO A 369 -5.40 -25.58 -9.81
CA PRO A 369 -6.11 -26.81 -10.12
C PRO A 369 -6.88 -27.33 -8.89
N PRO A 370 -8.13 -27.81 -9.05
CA PRO A 370 -8.90 -28.31 -7.92
C PRO A 370 -8.25 -29.57 -7.35
N LYS A 371 -8.21 -29.68 -6.02
CA LYS A 371 -7.61 -30.84 -5.31
C LYS A 371 -8.38 -32.14 -5.58
N THR A 372 -9.67 -32.04 -5.86
CA THR A 372 -10.56 -33.16 -6.17
C THR A 372 -11.22 -32.93 -7.53
N GLN A 373 -11.57 -34.03 -8.21
CA GLN A 373 -12.28 -33.93 -9.48
C GLN A 373 -13.67 -33.34 -9.25
N LEU A 374 -13.95 -32.19 -9.88
CA LEU A 374 -15.27 -31.56 -9.89
C LEU A 374 -16.28 -32.43 -10.67
N ARG A 375 -17.52 -32.52 -10.19
CA ARG A 375 -18.57 -33.36 -10.80
C ARG A 375 -19.93 -32.64 -10.78
N PRO A 376 -20.81 -32.89 -11.77
CA PRO A 376 -22.20 -32.48 -11.68
C PRO A 376 -22.90 -33.08 -10.46
N ASN A 377 -23.88 -32.34 -9.93
CA ASN A 377 -24.67 -32.67 -8.74
C ASN A 377 -23.80 -32.86 -7.48
N SER A 378 -22.82 -31.98 -7.28
CA SER A 378 -21.97 -31.96 -6.08
C SER A 378 -21.44 -30.56 -5.81
N ASP A 379 -20.97 -30.34 -4.58
CA ASP A 379 -20.22 -29.14 -4.21
C ASP A 379 -18.81 -29.20 -4.83
N GLY A 380 -18.40 -28.09 -5.43
CA GLY A 380 -17.08 -27.86 -5.99
C GLY A 380 -16.33 -26.83 -5.16
N GLN A 381 -15.00 -26.93 -5.16
CA GLN A 381 -14.11 -25.92 -4.59
C GLN A 381 -12.97 -25.64 -5.56
N ILE A 382 -12.64 -24.36 -5.71
CA ILE A 382 -11.44 -23.89 -6.38
C ILE A 382 -10.63 -23.01 -5.41
N LEU A 383 -9.33 -22.88 -5.65
CA LEU A 383 -8.48 -21.94 -4.92
C LEU A 383 -7.95 -20.90 -5.88
N ILE A 384 -7.96 -19.64 -5.49
CA ILE A 384 -7.35 -18.53 -6.22
C ILE A 384 -6.11 -18.09 -5.44
N ARG A 385 -4.94 -18.08 -6.09
CA ARG A 385 -3.69 -17.60 -5.50
C ARG A 385 -3.51 -16.13 -5.85
N VAL A 386 -3.25 -15.31 -4.84
CA VAL A 386 -2.79 -13.92 -5.03
C VAL A 386 -1.42 -13.80 -4.39
N GLU A 387 -0.39 -13.52 -5.17
CA GLU A 387 0.99 -13.37 -4.71
C GLU A 387 1.40 -11.90 -4.74
N ASN A 388 1.96 -11.42 -3.63
CA ASN A 388 2.44 -10.06 -3.46
C ASN A 388 3.87 -9.93 -4.02
N LEU A 389 4.07 -8.96 -4.92
CA LEU A 389 5.40 -8.65 -5.48
C LEU A 389 6.02 -7.38 -4.89
N THR A 390 5.34 -6.71 -3.96
CA THR A 390 5.81 -5.50 -3.31
C THR A 390 6.72 -5.80 -2.11
N GLY A 391 7.57 -4.84 -1.75
CA GLY A 391 8.45 -4.94 -0.58
C GLY A 391 7.76 -4.74 0.76
N HIS A 392 6.49 -4.35 0.77
CA HIS A 392 5.67 -4.11 1.96
C HIS A 392 4.37 -4.95 1.86
N LYS A 393 3.41 -4.76 2.76
CA LYS A 393 2.12 -5.45 2.61
C LYS A 393 1.37 -4.96 1.37
N LEU A 394 0.50 -5.80 0.82
CA LEU A 394 -0.35 -5.45 -0.32
C LEU A 394 -1.83 -5.37 0.09
N PRO A 395 -2.47 -4.18 0.03
CA PRO A 395 -1.87 -2.85 -0.18
C PRO A 395 -1.29 -2.24 1.11
N SER A 396 -0.23 -1.41 1.06
CA SER A 396 0.31 -0.69 2.22
C SER A 396 -0.13 0.79 2.28
N GLY A 397 0.40 1.57 3.24
CA GLY A 397 0.06 2.97 3.52
C GLY A 397 -1.23 3.17 4.32
N TYR A 398 -1.80 4.37 4.22
CA TYR A 398 -3.06 4.74 4.89
C TYR A 398 -4.19 3.72 4.63
N PRO A 399 -4.76 3.12 5.70
CA PRO A 399 -5.66 1.97 5.56
C PRO A 399 -7.10 2.35 5.21
N GLU A 400 -7.56 3.56 5.53
CA GLU A 400 -8.98 3.89 5.41
C GLU A 400 -9.42 4.06 3.96
N GLY A 401 -10.53 3.41 3.61
CA GLY A 401 -11.09 3.45 2.25
C GLY A 401 -10.31 2.64 1.21
N ARG A 402 -9.05 2.26 1.48
CA ARG A 402 -8.20 1.49 0.58
C ARG A 402 -8.44 0.00 0.71
N ARG A 403 -8.73 -0.67 -0.40
CA ARG A 403 -8.95 -2.13 -0.42
C ARG A 403 -8.53 -2.76 -1.73
N ILE A 404 -8.03 -3.99 -1.65
CA ILE A 404 -7.90 -4.90 -2.79
C ILE A 404 -8.89 -6.04 -2.60
N TRP A 405 -9.52 -6.54 -3.65
CA TRP A 405 -10.36 -7.75 -3.54
C TRP A 405 -10.35 -8.60 -4.81
N LEU A 406 -10.86 -9.82 -4.65
CA LEU A 406 -11.07 -10.75 -5.75
C LEU A 406 -12.52 -10.73 -6.23
N GLU A 407 -12.70 -10.54 -7.54
CA GLU A 407 -13.93 -10.89 -8.24
C GLU A 407 -13.76 -12.26 -8.88
N VAL A 408 -14.63 -13.22 -8.58
CA VAL A 408 -14.55 -14.59 -9.11
C VAL A 408 -15.87 -14.98 -9.73
N THR A 409 -15.83 -15.50 -10.97
CA THR A 409 -16.99 -16.06 -11.67
C THR A 409 -16.70 -17.47 -12.17
N VAL A 410 -17.70 -18.35 -12.07
CA VAL A 410 -17.66 -19.71 -12.64
C VAL A 410 -18.85 -19.88 -13.58
N GLU A 411 -18.56 -20.21 -14.83
CA GLU A 411 -19.55 -20.49 -15.87
C GLU A 411 -19.43 -21.93 -16.38
N ASP A 412 -20.50 -22.47 -16.94
CA ASP A 412 -20.45 -23.75 -17.65
C ASP A 412 -19.97 -23.61 -19.12
N ALA A 413 -20.01 -24.71 -19.88
CA ALA A 413 -19.60 -24.70 -21.27
C ALA A 413 -20.49 -23.81 -22.17
N GLN A 414 -21.75 -23.64 -21.80
CA GLN A 414 -22.75 -22.83 -22.50
C GLN A 414 -22.67 -21.35 -22.14
N GLY A 415 -21.95 -20.99 -21.07
CA GLY A 415 -21.84 -19.63 -20.56
C GLY A 415 -22.90 -19.29 -19.51
N GLU A 416 -23.57 -20.28 -18.93
CA GLU A 416 -24.47 -20.06 -17.79
C GLU A 416 -23.64 -19.84 -16.51
N LEU A 417 -23.98 -18.79 -15.77
CA LEU A 417 -23.30 -18.45 -14.52
C LEU A 417 -23.72 -19.40 -13.39
N LEU A 418 -22.75 -20.15 -12.87
CA LEU A 418 -22.94 -21.06 -11.74
C LEU A 418 -22.60 -20.39 -10.40
N PHE A 419 -21.64 -19.46 -10.40
CA PHE A 419 -21.15 -18.80 -9.21
C PHE A 419 -20.56 -17.43 -9.52
N SER A 420 -20.77 -16.46 -8.62
CA SER A 420 -20.08 -15.18 -8.61
C SER A 420 -19.84 -14.69 -7.19
N SER A 421 -18.71 -14.05 -6.93
CA SER A 421 -18.38 -13.36 -5.68
C SER A 421 -17.53 -12.13 -5.98
N GLY A 422 -17.65 -11.07 -5.16
CA GLY A 422 -16.83 -9.86 -5.28
C GLY A 422 -17.12 -8.98 -6.51
N VAL A 423 -18.34 -9.03 -7.05
CA VAL A 423 -18.75 -8.20 -8.21
C VAL A 423 -19.09 -6.80 -7.72
N TYR A 424 -18.32 -5.80 -8.16
CA TYR A 424 -18.56 -4.40 -7.84
C TYR A 424 -19.84 -3.86 -8.50
N ASP A 425 -20.62 -3.05 -7.78
CA ASP A 425 -21.79 -2.38 -8.32
C ASP A 425 -21.47 -0.89 -8.60
N PRO A 426 -21.27 -0.51 -9.88
CA PRO A 426 -20.95 0.86 -10.24
C PRO A 426 -22.12 1.83 -10.09
N VAL A 427 -23.37 1.35 -9.94
CA VAL A 427 -24.55 2.21 -9.77
C VAL A 427 -24.57 2.79 -8.36
N ILE A 428 -24.31 1.95 -7.36
CA ILE A 428 -24.23 2.38 -5.95
C ILE A 428 -22.81 2.75 -5.52
N ALA A 429 -21.83 2.52 -6.40
CA ALA A 429 -20.39 2.72 -6.20
C ALA A 429 -19.81 1.97 -5.00
N ASP A 430 -20.24 0.73 -4.81
CA ASP A 430 -19.81 -0.09 -3.68
C ASP A 430 -19.63 -1.56 -4.04
N LEU A 431 -18.93 -2.28 -3.17
CA LEU A 431 -18.74 -3.72 -3.23
C LEU A 431 -19.81 -4.37 -2.34
N PRO A 432 -20.87 -4.97 -2.91
CA PRO A 432 -21.90 -5.62 -2.12
C PRO A 432 -21.31 -6.75 -1.27
N SER A 433 -21.85 -6.91 -0.06
CA SER A 433 -21.44 -8.01 0.80
C SER A 433 -21.92 -9.35 0.24
N ASP A 434 -21.01 -10.31 0.15
CA ASP A 434 -21.32 -11.72 -0.02
C ASP A 434 -20.45 -12.58 0.93
N PRO A 435 -20.86 -13.81 1.26
CA PRO A 435 -20.15 -14.62 2.27
C PRO A 435 -18.75 -15.10 1.87
N GLN A 436 -18.39 -15.03 0.59
CA GLN A 436 -17.13 -15.54 0.06
C GLN A 436 -16.23 -14.44 -0.50
N VAL A 437 -16.65 -13.17 -0.41
CA VAL A 437 -15.83 -12.04 -0.87
C VAL A 437 -14.51 -12.03 -0.13
N ARG A 438 -13.41 -11.98 -0.89
CA ARG A 438 -12.06 -11.93 -0.35
C ARG A 438 -11.51 -10.52 -0.50
N ILE A 439 -11.40 -9.81 0.63
CA ILE A 439 -10.90 -8.43 0.69
C ILE A 439 -9.59 -8.39 1.49
N TYR A 440 -8.59 -7.71 0.93
CA TYR A 440 -7.29 -7.40 1.53
C TYR A 440 -7.29 -5.92 1.93
N GLN A 441 -7.38 -5.66 3.23
CA GLN A 441 -7.47 -4.31 3.81
C GLN A 441 -7.00 -4.33 5.27
N ALA A 442 -6.74 -3.15 5.83
CA ALA A 442 -6.65 -2.97 7.27
C ALA A 442 -7.83 -2.09 7.74
N LEU A 443 -8.37 -2.39 8.92
CA LEU A 443 -9.42 -1.61 9.55
C LEU A 443 -8.93 -1.18 10.93
N LEU A 444 -8.84 0.13 11.12
CA LEU A 444 -8.55 0.74 12.41
C LEU A 444 -9.84 1.06 13.16
N GLY A 445 -9.72 1.22 14.47
CA GLY A 445 -10.86 1.45 15.33
C GLY A 445 -10.50 2.08 16.66
N THR A 446 -11.56 2.35 17.42
CA THR A 446 -11.51 2.89 18.77
C THR A 446 -12.28 1.94 19.68
N ASP A 447 -11.61 1.44 20.72
CA ASP A 447 -12.20 0.58 21.76
C ASP A 447 -12.95 -0.65 21.18
N GLY A 448 -12.33 -1.36 20.24
CA GLY A 448 -12.88 -2.59 19.63
C GLY A 448 -13.95 -2.36 18.56
N ARG A 449 -14.15 -1.12 18.09
CA ARG A 449 -15.10 -0.78 17.03
C ARG A 449 -14.38 -0.03 15.91
N GLN A 450 -14.63 -0.43 14.67
CA GLN A 450 -14.13 0.32 13.51
C GLN A 450 -14.54 1.79 13.59
N SER A 451 -13.61 2.69 13.30
CA SER A 451 -13.79 4.13 13.25
C SER A 451 -12.96 4.72 12.12
N TYR A 452 -13.36 5.87 11.59
CA TYR A 452 -12.59 6.69 10.62
C TYR A 452 -12.06 7.99 11.26
N HIS A 453 -12.26 8.16 12.57
CA HIS A 453 -11.69 9.28 13.34
C HIS A 453 -10.20 8.99 13.64
N MET A 454 -9.33 9.30 12.68
CA MET A 454 -7.92 8.88 12.67
C MET A 454 -7.16 9.20 13.98
N VAL A 455 -7.36 10.40 14.54
CA VAL A 455 -6.65 10.82 15.75
C VAL A 455 -7.15 10.12 17.02
N GLU A 456 -8.31 9.47 16.97
CA GLU A 456 -8.91 8.71 18.08
C GLU A 456 -8.66 7.20 17.99
N GLN A 457 -8.08 6.71 16.90
CA GLN A 457 -7.88 5.28 16.68
C GLN A 457 -6.79 4.71 17.60
N ASN A 458 -7.13 3.64 18.30
CA ASN A 458 -6.25 2.95 19.26
C ASN A 458 -6.29 1.42 19.13
N ASP A 459 -6.93 0.89 18.09
CA ASP A 459 -7.12 -0.54 17.89
C ASP A 459 -7.01 -0.95 16.41
N LEU A 460 -6.34 -2.06 16.14
CA LEU A 460 -6.27 -2.70 14.82
C LEU A 460 -7.32 -3.81 14.77
N ILE A 461 -8.49 -3.49 14.19
CA ILE A 461 -9.66 -4.38 14.16
C ILE A 461 -9.45 -5.56 13.21
N GLN A 462 -8.82 -5.30 12.07
CA GLN A 462 -8.57 -6.26 11.02
C GLN A 462 -7.31 -5.87 10.24
N ASP A 463 -6.53 -6.85 9.84
CA ASP A 463 -5.47 -6.68 8.84
C ASP A 463 -5.37 -7.96 8.02
N THR A 464 -6.00 -7.94 6.84
CA THR A 464 -5.99 -9.06 5.90
C THR A 464 -4.97 -8.90 4.78
N ARG A 465 -4.18 -7.83 4.78
CA ARG A 465 -3.24 -7.49 3.70
C ARG A 465 -2.18 -8.58 3.51
N ILE A 466 -1.75 -8.78 2.26
CA ILE A 466 -0.83 -9.88 1.91
C ILE A 466 0.61 -9.49 2.29
N PRO A 467 1.35 -10.29 3.08
CA PRO A 467 2.74 -10.00 3.44
C PRO A 467 3.69 -9.91 2.24
N PRO A 468 4.82 -9.19 2.33
CA PRO A 468 5.89 -9.25 1.34
C PRO A 468 6.70 -10.55 1.45
N ARG A 469 7.55 -10.81 0.46
CA ARG A 469 8.50 -11.93 0.48
C ARG A 469 9.44 -11.81 1.69
N GLY A 470 9.65 -12.93 2.39
CA GLY A 470 10.55 -12.99 3.54
C GLY A 470 10.00 -12.35 4.82
N PHE A 471 8.70 -12.04 4.88
CA PHE A 471 8.15 -11.22 5.95
C PHE A 471 8.23 -11.87 7.33
N LEU A 472 8.85 -11.15 8.28
CA LEU A 472 8.88 -11.47 9.70
C LEU A 472 8.01 -10.47 10.47
N PRO A 473 6.76 -10.83 10.83
CA PRO A 473 5.87 -9.90 11.52
C PRO A 473 6.37 -9.60 12.95
N ASN A 474 6.05 -8.40 13.43
CA ASN A 474 6.15 -8.03 14.84
C ASN A 474 4.74 -7.88 15.44
N ALA A 475 4.65 -7.45 16.70
CA ALA A 475 3.37 -7.30 17.39
C ALA A 475 2.40 -6.33 16.69
N ASN A 476 2.90 -5.32 15.97
CA ASN A 476 2.12 -4.30 15.29
C ASN A 476 1.82 -4.66 13.82
N THR A 477 2.59 -5.57 13.22
CA THR A 477 2.43 -5.97 11.83
C THR A 477 1.90 -7.39 11.65
N GLN A 478 1.55 -8.08 12.72
CA GLN A 478 0.89 -9.39 12.66
C GLN A 478 -0.50 -9.27 12.01
N PRO A 479 -0.82 -10.08 10.98
CA PRO A 479 -2.16 -10.10 10.38
C PRO A 479 -3.27 -10.48 11.38
N ILE A 480 -4.46 -9.89 11.20
CA ILE A 480 -5.65 -10.10 12.04
C ILE A 480 -6.85 -10.42 11.15
N GLY A 481 -7.52 -11.54 11.41
CA GLY A 481 -8.67 -11.99 10.62
C GLY A 481 -8.33 -12.85 9.40
N ILE A 482 -7.04 -13.11 9.17
CA ILE A 482 -6.53 -14.06 8.18
C ILE A 482 -5.29 -14.75 8.73
N GLU A 483 -5.04 -15.99 8.31
CA GLU A 483 -3.81 -16.71 8.62
C GLU A 483 -3.00 -16.94 7.34
N TYR A 484 -1.74 -16.51 7.34
CA TYR A 484 -0.78 -16.81 6.28
C TYR A 484 0.11 -17.98 6.72
N PRO A 485 0.29 -19.03 5.90
CA PRO A 485 1.14 -20.16 6.25
C PRO A 485 2.60 -19.73 6.51
N MET A 486 3.18 -20.23 7.60
CA MET A 486 4.61 -20.08 7.84
C MET A 486 5.43 -20.95 6.88
N GLN A 487 6.51 -20.38 6.36
CA GLN A 487 7.47 -21.03 5.48
C GLN A 487 8.57 -21.74 6.31
N PRO A 488 9.36 -22.65 5.71
CA PRO A 488 10.41 -23.39 6.41
C PRO A 488 11.53 -22.53 7.02
N ASP A 489 11.65 -21.27 6.62
CA ASP A 489 12.60 -20.27 7.12
C ASP A 489 11.98 -19.32 8.16
N ASP A 490 10.82 -19.69 8.72
CA ASP A 490 10.06 -18.93 9.71
C ASP A 490 9.50 -17.58 9.20
N THR A 491 9.46 -17.37 7.88
CA THR A 491 8.80 -16.22 7.25
C THR A 491 7.33 -16.52 6.92
N MET A 492 6.49 -15.50 6.76
CA MET A 492 5.12 -15.67 6.30
C MET A 492 5.05 -15.87 4.78
N ALA A 493 4.05 -16.65 4.34
CA ALA A 493 3.71 -16.71 2.91
C ALA A 493 3.42 -15.30 2.38
N HIS A 494 4.09 -14.92 1.30
CA HIS A 494 3.83 -13.69 0.56
C HIS A 494 2.69 -13.83 -0.45
N TRP A 495 1.76 -14.74 -0.16
CA TRP A 495 0.61 -15.03 -0.99
C TRP A 495 -0.58 -15.49 -0.16
N ASP A 496 -1.77 -15.23 -0.67
CA ASP A 496 -3.01 -15.83 -0.22
C ASP A 496 -3.42 -17.01 -1.13
N LEU A 497 -4.15 -17.97 -0.57
CA LEU A 497 -4.85 -19.03 -1.29
C LEU A 497 -6.34 -19.00 -0.90
N ALA A 498 -7.10 -18.15 -1.59
CA ALA A 498 -8.51 -17.91 -1.30
C ALA A 498 -9.40 -19.07 -1.80
N PRO A 499 -10.16 -19.76 -0.93
CA PRO A 499 -11.09 -20.80 -1.35
C PRO A 499 -12.42 -20.21 -1.83
N TYR A 500 -12.97 -20.78 -2.90
CA TYR A 500 -14.32 -20.50 -3.38
C TYR A 500 -15.08 -21.80 -3.58
N GLU A 501 -16.23 -21.88 -2.93
CA GLU A 501 -17.14 -23.02 -2.91
C GLU A 501 -18.41 -22.71 -3.68
N PHE A 502 -18.86 -23.65 -4.50
CA PHE A 502 -20.07 -23.50 -5.30
C PHE A 502 -20.71 -24.84 -5.59
N PHE A 503 -22.02 -24.86 -5.75
CA PHE A 503 -22.74 -26.06 -6.16
C PHE A 503 -22.71 -26.21 -7.69
N ILE A 504 -22.45 -27.41 -8.19
CA ILE A 504 -22.48 -27.72 -9.62
C ILE A 504 -23.80 -28.45 -9.91
N PRO A 505 -24.76 -27.83 -10.62
CA PRO A 505 -26.06 -28.45 -10.90
C PRO A 505 -25.97 -29.78 -11.66
N GLN A 506 -26.98 -30.63 -11.49
CA GLN A 506 -27.14 -31.81 -12.34
C GLN A 506 -27.32 -31.37 -13.80
N GLY A 507 -26.62 -32.05 -14.72
CA GLY A 507 -26.72 -31.76 -16.16
C GLY A 507 -25.77 -30.66 -16.64
N THR A 508 -25.02 -30.02 -15.75
CA THR A 508 -23.96 -29.07 -16.13
C THR A 508 -22.97 -29.74 -17.08
N GLU A 509 -22.77 -29.14 -18.26
CA GLU A 509 -21.79 -29.61 -19.23
C GLU A 509 -20.44 -28.92 -19.00
N GLY A 510 -19.37 -29.71 -19.04
CA GLY A 510 -18.01 -29.20 -18.93
C GLY A 510 -17.41 -28.78 -20.27
N PRO A 511 -16.29 -28.05 -20.27
CA PRO A 511 -15.54 -27.62 -19.08
C PRO A 511 -16.19 -26.43 -18.37
N LEU A 512 -15.99 -26.32 -17.06
CA LEU A 512 -16.29 -25.10 -16.32
C LEU A 512 -15.23 -24.04 -16.66
N LYS A 513 -15.66 -22.80 -16.88
CA LYS A 513 -14.78 -21.65 -17.07
C LYS A 513 -14.72 -20.86 -15.79
N VAL A 514 -13.54 -20.80 -15.18
CA VAL A 514 -13.28 -19.95 -14.01
C VAL A 514 -12.57 -18.70 -14.48
N ARG A 515 -13.03 -17.53 -14.05
CA ARG A 515 -12.34 -16.25 -14.19
C ARG A 515 -12.19 -15.62 -12.82
N ALA A 516 -10.99 -15.16 -12.49
CA ALA A 516 -10.71 -14.35 -11.32
C ALA A 516 -10.10 -13.03 -11.79
N VAL A 517 -10.49 -11.93 -11.14
CA VAL A 517 -9.92 -10.59 -11.34
C VAL A 517 -9.52 -10.01 -9.99
N LEU A 518 -8.36 -9.37 -9.94
CA LEU A 518 -7.89 -8.63 -8.78
C LEU A 518 -8.13 -7.14 -9.02
N TRP A 519 -8.82 -6.50 -8.08
CA TRP A 519 -9.19 -5.09 -8.13
C TRP A 519 -8.56 -4.33 -6.97
N HIS A 520 -8.14 -3.09 -7.22
CA HIS A 520 -7.73 -2.11 -6.20
C HIS A 520 -8.72 -0.96 -6.19
N GLN A 521 -9.13 -0.47 -5.02
CA GLN A 521 -9.87 0.78 -4.89
C GLN A 521 -9.12 1.72 -3.94
N THR A 522 -8.86 2.94 -4.43
CA THR A 522 -8.18 3.99 -3.67
C THR A 522 -9.03 4.46 -2.49
N ILE A 523 -10.32 4.73 -2.72
CA ILE A 523 -11.23 5.32 -1.74
C ILE A 523 -12.58 4.62 -1.83
N SER A 524 -13.11 4.16 -0.70
CA SER A 524 -14.45 3.57 -0.61
C SER A 524 -15.52 4.65 -0.46
N LYS A 525 -16.72 4.35 -0.94
CA LYS A 525 -17.91 5.18 -0.69
C LYS A 525 -18.12 5.48 0.79
N SER A 526 -18.00 4.47 1.65
CA SER A 526 -18.22 4.61 3.09
C SER A 526 -17.29 5.64 3.74
N TYR A 527 -16.06 5.76 3.24
CA TYR A 527 -15.11 6.73 3.75
C TYR A 527 -15.44 8.15 3.27
N VAL A 528 -15.76 8.33 1.99
CA VAL A 528 -16.20 9.64 1.46
C VAL A 528 -17.47 10.13 2.16
N GLU A 529 -18.47 9.25 2.33
CA GLU A 529 -19.70 9.61 3.05
C GLU A 529 -19.43 9.95 4.51
N PHE A 530 -18.51 9.25 5.19
CA PHE A 530 -18.07 9.62 6.53
C PHE A 530 -17.44 11.01 6.57
N LEU A 531 -16.48 11.31 5.69
CA LEU A 531 -15.80 12.60 5.65
C LEU A 531 -16.78 13.77 5.40
N ARG A 532 -17.82 13.53 4.59
CA ARG A 532 -18.93 14.48 4.41
C ARG A 532 -19.79 14.61 5.66
N ASP A 533 -20.33 13.50 6.14
CA ASP A 533 -21.36 13.50 7.19
C ASP A 533 -20.83 13.89 8.57
N SER A 534 -19.53 13.68 8.81
CA SER A 534 -18.85 14.03 10.05
C SER A 534 -18.25 15.43 10.05
N ASN A 535 -18.20 16.13 8.90
CA ASN A 535 -17.73 17.51 8.82
C ASN A 535 -18.85 18.49 9.22
N TYR A 536 -18.57 19.35 10.19
CA TYR A 536 -19.47 20.39 10.68
C TYR A 536 -18.78 21.76 10.87
N THR A 537 -17.49 21.88 10.55
CA THR A 537 -16.72 23.12 10.71
C THR A 537 -16.49 23.89 9.42
N ASP A 538 -16.47 23.20 8.27
CA ASP A 538 -16.33 23.82 6.94
C ASP A 538 -17.06 23.00 5.86
N ASP A 539 -16.73 23.24 4.58
CA ASP A 539 -17.33 22.59 3.41
C ASP A 539 -16.43 21.57 2.72
N ARG A 540 -15.21 21.28 3.22
CA ARG A 540 -14.25 20.38 2.55
C ARG A 540 -14.79 18.96 2.36
N GLY A 541 -15.61 18.47 3.29
CA GLY A 541 -16.28 17.17 3.18
C GLY A 541 -17.33 17.14 2.06
N ASP A 542 -18.11 18.22 1.92
CA ASP A 542 -19.10 18.39 0.85
C ASP A 542 -18.41 18.58 -0.52
N GLU A 543 -17.30 19.32 -0.57
CA GLU A 543 -16.49 19.50 -1.77
C GLU A 543 -15.90 18.18 -2.27
N LEU A 544 -15.30 17.38 -1.37
CA LEU A 544 -14.82 16.04 -1.70
C LEU A 544 -15.95 15.17 -2.22
N TYR A 545 -17.12 15.18 -1.57
CA TYR A 545 -18.26 14.38 -2.01
C TYR A 545 -18.77 14.81 -3.41
N ARG A 546 -18.82 16.11 -3.70
CA ARG A 546 -19.14 16.63 -5.04
C ARG A 546 -18.15 16.10 -6.07
N MET A 547 -16.84 16.27 -5.83
CA MET A 547 -15.80 15.79 -6.74
C MET A 547 -15.91 14.27 -6.92
N TRP A 548 -16.19 13.52 -5.86
CA TRP A 548 -16.40 12.08 -5.92
C TRP A 548 -17.58 11.70 -6.84
N GLU A 549 -18.74 12.35 -6.70
CA GLU A 549 -19.91 12.12 -7.56
C GLU A 549 -19.65 12.51 -9.03
N GLU A 550 -18.97 13.65 -9.27
CA GLU A 550 -18.72 14.19 -10.62
C GLU A 550 -17.64 13.40 -11.38
N HIS A 551 -16.66 12.84 -10.66
CA HIS A 551 -15.50 12.12 -11.24
C HIS A 551 -15.62 10.60 -11.12
N GLY A 552 -16.83 10.07 -11.24
CA GLY A 552 -17.04 8.63 -11.42
C GLY A 552 -16.85 7.78 -10.16
N LYS A 553 -16.80 8.40 -8.98
CA LYS A 553 -16.91 7.74 -7.66
C LYS A 553 -15.75 6.82 -7.28
N SER A 554 -14.53 7.16 -7.68
CA SER A 554 -13.31 6.36 -7.42
C SER A 554 -13.54 4.87 -7.78
N PRO A 555 -13.80 4.56 -9.06
CA PRO A 555 -14.05 3.19 -9.48
C PRO A 555 -12.80 2.33 -9.23
N PRO A 556 -12.94 1.01 -9.06
CA PRO A 556 -11.78 0.14 -8.90
C PRO A 556 -10.89 0.09 -10.14
N GLU A 557 -9.59 0.06 -9.86
CA GLU A 557 -8.52 -0.13 -10.82
C GLU A 557 -8.19 -1.61 -10.96
N TYR A 558 -8.00 -2.03 -12.21
CA TYR A 558 -7.67 -3.41 -12.55
C TYR A 558 -6.20 -3.71 -12.26
N MET A 559 -5.93 -4.78 -11.51
CA MET A 559 -4.56 -5.25 -11.23
C MET A 559 -4.17 -6.48 -12.06
N GLY A 560 -5.13 -7.33 -12.42
CA GLY A 560 -4.82 -8.56 -13.14
C GLY A 560 -5.99 -9.54 -13.19
N ALA A 561 -5.89 -10.53 -14.07
CA ALA A 561 -6.88 -11.58 -14.22
C ALA A 561 -6.22 -12.93 -14.46
N ALA A 562 -6.86 -13.98 -13.97
CA ALA A 562 -6.52 -15.36 -14.25
C ALA A 562 -7.75 -16.11 -14.72
N SER A 563 -7.56 -17.12 -15.57
CA SER A 563 -8.66 -17.96 -16.02
C SER A 563 -8.21 -19.40 -16.19
N ALA A 564 -9.12 -20.33 -15.90
CA ALA A 564 -8.89 -21.76 -16.09
C ALA A 564 -10.14 -22.43 -16.68
N SER A 565 -9.91 -23.46 -17.50
CA SER A 565 -10.96 -24.38 -17.95
C SER A 565 -10.82 -25.69 -17.16
N LEU A 566 -11.81 -25.99 -16.33
CA LEU A 566 -11.81 -27.15 -15.44
C LEU A 566 -12.71 -28.25 -16.00
N THR A 567 -12.12 -29.40 -16.31
CA THR A 567 -12.88 -30.56 -16.80
C THR A 567 -13.73 -31.18 -15.70
N LEU A 568 -14.99 -31.45 -16.00
CA LEU A 568 -15.88 -32.19 -15.11
C LEU A 568 -15.66 -33.70 -15.24
N GLY A 569 -15.60 -34.38 -14.11
CA GLY A 569 -15.72 -35.84 -14.04
C GLY A 569 -17.18 -36.28 -14.25
N PRO A 570 -17.43 -37.59 -14.39
CA PRO A 570 -18.79 -38.09 -14.50
C PRO A 570 -19.58 -37.75 -13.23
N ALA A 571 -20.88 -37.49 -13.41
CA ALA A 571 -21.80 -37.18 -12.32
C ALA A 571 -21.69 -38.23 -11.20
N TYR A 572 -21.71 -37.77 -9.95
CA TYR A 572 -21.73 -38.69 -8.82
C TYR A 572 -23.06 -39.44 -8.80
N VAL A 573 -23.01 -40.75 -9.01
CA VAL A 573 -24.15 -41.65 -8.81
C VAL A 573 -23.99 -42.26 -7.43
N ALA A 574 -24.81 -41.83 -6.47
CA ALA A 574 -24.83 -42.47 -5.16
C ALA A 574 -25.09 -43.98 -5.35
N PRO A 575 -24.32 -44.87 -4.69
CA PRO A 575 -24.62 -46.29 -4.74
C PRO A 575 -26.07 -46.50 -4.28
N PRO A 576 -26.84 -47.39 -4.94
CA PRO A 576 -28.21 -47.66 -4.52
C PRO A 576 -28.19 -48.04 -3.05
N ILE A 577 -29.05 -47.39 -2.25
CA ILE A 577 -29.28 -47.78 -0.87
C ILE A 577 -29.81 -49.21 -0.94
N THR A 578 -28.93 -50.19 -0.73
CA THR A 578 -29.36 -51.56 -0.46
C THR A 578 -30.15 -51.49 0.82
N ALA A 579 -31.46 -51.75 0.72
CA ALA A 579 -32.31 -51.93 1.89
C ALA A 579 -31.58 -52.89 2.84
N LEU A 580 -31.36 -52.45 4.08
CA LEU A 580 -30.93 -53.37 5.13
C LEU A 580 -31.90 -54.56 5.11
N PRO A 581 -31.41 -55.81 5.14
CA PRO A 581 -32.29 -56.97 5.15
C PRO A 581 -33.28 -56.81 6.30
N GLU A 582 -34.57 -56.99 6.00
CA GLU A 582 -35.60 -57.01 7.04
C GLU A 582 -35.16 -57.99 8.13
N PRO A 583 -35.24 -57.60 9.42
CA PRO A 583 -34.91 -58.53 10.49
C PRO A 583 -35.83 -59.74 10.38
N GLU A 584 -35.24 -60.94 10.28
CA GLU A 584 -35.99 -62.18 10.23
C GLU A 584 -37.01 -62.26 11.39
N PRO A 585 -38.22 -62.76 11.14
CA PRO A 585 -39.19 -62.97 12.22
C PRO A 585 -38.61 -63.96 13.22
N LYS A 586 -38.34 -63.48 14.44
CA LYS A 586 -37.90 -64.34 15.55
C LYS A 586 -38.89 -65.47 15.74
N LYS A 587 -38.44 -66.71 15.53
CA LYS A 587 -39.13 -67.91 15.99
C LYS A 587 -39.13 -67.95 17.51
N ASP A 588 -40.28 -68.29 18.06
CA ASP A 588 -40.50 -68.54 19.48
C ASP A 588 -39.55 -69.60 20.04
N GLY A 589 -39.08 -69.36 21.27
CA GLY A 589 -38.65 -70.42 22.19
C GLY A 589 -37.14 -70.56 22.40
N CYS A 590 -36.62 -69.96 23.48
CA CYS A 590 -36.29 -70.69 24.71
C CYS A 590 -35.48 -69.79 25.67
N LEU A 591 -35.98 -69.69 26.89
CA LEU A 591 -35.27 -69.18 28.06
C LEU A 591 -34.14 -70.14 28.44
N CYS A 592 -32.93 -69.59 28.64
CA CYS A 592 -32.00 -70.06 29.67
C CYS A 592 -31.13 -68.88 30.11
N ALA A 593 -31.16 -68.62 31.43
CA ALA A 593 -30.33 -67.65 32.12
C ALA A 593 -28.87 -68.13 32.21
N VAL A 594 -27.94 -67.19 32.45
CA VAL A 594 -27.00 -67.16 33.60
C VAL A 594 -25.83 -66.18 33.33
N THR A 595 -25.92 -65.04 34.01
CA THR A 595 -24.92 -64.27 34.80
C THR A 595 -23.55 -63.82 34.28
N GLY A 596 -23.25 -62.55 34.61
CA GLY A 596 -21.92 -61.95 34.85
C GLY A 596 -21.39 -61.18 33.64
N GLY A 597 -21.03 -59.90 33.66
CA GLY A 597 -20.81 -58.85 34.66
C GLY A 597 -20.07 -57.71 33.91
N VAL A 598 -20.52 -56.44 33.99
CA VAL A 598 -19.85 -55.32 34.72
C VAL A 598 -18.63 -54.74 33.94
N ILE A 599 -18.47 -53.48 33.48
CA ILE A 599 -19.23 -52.18 33.44
C ILE A 599 -18.59 -51.26 32.30
N PRO A 600 -18.80 -49.92 32.18
CA PRO A 600 -19.61 -49.29 31.13
C PRO A 600 -18.86 -48.27 30.22
N SER A 601 -19.54 -47.93 29.12
CA SER A 601 -19.40 -46.65 28.40
C SER A 601 -20.68 -45.84 28.62
N VAL A 602 -20.58 -44.56 28.95
CA VAL A 602 -21.71 -43.63 28.79
C VAL A 602 -21.20 -42.35 28.14
N ALA A 603 -21.53 -42.22 26.86
CA ALA A 603 -21.54 -40.96 26.15
C ALA A 603 -22.84 -40.88 25.33
N LEU A 604 -23.58 -39.81 25.61
CA LEU A 604 -24.32 -38.96 24.67
C LEU A 604 -25.59 -39.53 24.00
N ALA A 605 -26.73 -38.99 24.46
CA ALA A 605 -27.96 -38.91 23.71
C ALA A 605 -28.58 -37.52 23.96
N TRP A 606 -28.42 -36.57 23.04
CA TRP A 606 -29.30 -35.40 22.89
C TRP A 606 -29.18 -34.89 21.45
N SER A 607 -30.27 -34.99 20.68
CA SER A 607 -30.77 -33.97 19.74
C SER A 607 -31.76 -34.61 18.75
N ALA A 608 -33.01 -34.74 19.16
CA ALA A 608 -34.15 -34.96 18.28
C ALA A 608 -35.20 -33.88 18.60
N LEU A 609 -35.04 -32.70 18.00
CA LEU A 609 -36.06 -31.67 17.98
C LEU A 609 -35.77 -30.76 16.79
N LEU A 610 -36.58 -30.89 15.74
CA LEU A 610 -36.88 -29.93 14.65
C LEU A 610 -37.12 -30.69 13.35
N LEU A 611 -38.33 -31.24 13.17
CA LEU A 611 -38.90 -31.54 11.85
C LEU A 611 -40.41 -31.81 12.02
N ARG A 612 -41.18 -30.76 12.32
CA ARG A 612 -42.64 -30.79 12.15
C ARG A 612 -43.25 -29.40 12.01
N ARG A 613 -43.00 -28.74 10.87
CA ARG A 613 -43.89 -27.72 10.32
C ARG A 613 -43.80 -27.73 8.80
N ARG A 614 -44.77 -28.39 8.15
CA ARG A 614 -45.31 -28.05 6.82
C ARG A 614 -46.47 -29.00 6.53
N ARG A 615 -47.69 -28.54 6.80
CA ARG A 615 -48.90 -28.77 5.98
C ARG A 615 -50.08 -27.98 6.60
N GLU A 616 -50.73 -27.21 5.72
CA GLU A 616 -52.08 -26.62 5.82
C GLU A 616 -52.26 -25.28 6.56
N ALA A 617 -52.00 -24.18 5.84
CA ALA A 617 -52.97 -23.11 5.48
C ALA A 617 -52.32 -22.19 4.44
#